data_AF-A0AAQ3PJ00-F1
#
_entry.id   AF-A0AAQ3PJ00-F1
#
_cell.length_a   1.000
_cell.length_b   1.000
_cell.length_c   1.000
_cell.angle_alpha   90.00
_cell.angle_beta   90.00
_cell.angle_gamma   90.00
#
_symmetry.space_group_name_H-M   'P 1'
#
loop_
_entity.id
_entity.type
_entity.pdbx_description
1 polymer ?
#
loop_
_entity_poly.entity_id
_entity_poly.type
_entity_poly.pdbx_seq_one_letter_code
_entity_poly.pdbx_strand_id
1 'polypeptide(L)'
;MVDVVTASPAFLYGMLAEMKTRLVDVTLPMFEISFSWSDLNRDLSRLGLSLPFSRDAAHLRGMMCEVVDDGDDDASARRPTFLSKVAHMAVVKVNEAGTEAAVVTAGRRLKPWSSPPTIPSPCSSWRSCPG
;
A
#
# COMPACT_ATOMS: atom_id res chain seq x y z
N MET A 1 -15.03 18.25 -11.92
CA MET A 1 -14.81 17.06 -12.80
C MET A 1 -14.42 15.84 -11.97
N VAL A 2 -13.47 15.97 -11.03
CA VAL A 2 -13.13 14.88 -10.11
C VAL A 2 -14.34 14.34 -9.33
N ASP A 3 -15.26 15.21 -8.90
CA ASP A 3 -16.45 14.80 -8.12
C ASP A 3 -17.44 13.95 -8.93
N VAL A 4 -17.48 14.11 -10.25
CA VAL A 4 -18.36 13.33 -11.13
C VAL A 4 -17.82 11.91 -11.26
N VAL A 5 -16.50 11.77 -11.41
CA VAL A 5 -15.81 10.48 -11.51
C VAL A 5 -15.85 9.72 -10.18
N THR A 6 -15.71 10.42 -9.05
CA THR A 6 -15.82 9.79 -7.73
C THR A 6 -17.25 9.40 -7.37
N ALA A 7 -18.26 10.17 -7.80
CA ALA A 7 -19.67 9.84 -7.58
C ALA A 7 -20.18 8.69 -8.47
N SER A 8 -19.64 8.56 -9.70
CA SER A 8 -19.98 7.48 -10.61
C SER A 8 -18.73 6.96 -11.31
N PRO A 9 -18.04 5.94 -10.75
CA PRO A 9 -16.90 5.32 -11.40
C PRO A 9 -17.25 4.72 -12.77
N ALA A 10 -18.52 4.34 -12.96
CA ALA A 10 -19.04 3.83 -14.22
C ALA A 10 -18.98 4.84 -15.38
N PHE A 11 -18.91 6.14 -15.06
CA PHE A 11 -18.74 7.21 -16.02
C PHE A 11 -17.49 7.05 -16.89
N LEU A 12 -16.40 6.48 -16.33
CA LEU A 12 -15.18 6.20 -17.08
C LEU A 12 -15.44 5.20 -18.22
N TYR A 13 -16.25 4.16 -17.97
CA TYR A 13 -16.55 3.16 -19.00
C TYR A 13 -17.38 3.72 -20.15
N GLY A 14 -18.30 4.66 -19.86
CA GLY A 14 -19.05 5.37 -20.90
C GLY A 14 -18.13 6.17 -21.83
N MET A 15 -17.18 6.92 -21.26
CA MET A 15 -16.19 7.66 -22.05
C MET A 15 -15.32 6.72 -22.90
N LEU A 16 -14.84 5.62 -22.32
CA LEU A 16 -14.02 4.64 -23.04
C LEU A 16 -14.79 3.99 -24.21
N ALA A 17 -16.09 3.72 -24.03
CA ALA A 17 -16.92 3.12 -25.07
C ALA A 17 -17.17 4.06 -26.27
N GLU A 18 -17.13 5.37 -26.05
CA GLU A 18 -17.36 6.38 -27.09
C GLU A 18 -16.07 6.80 -27.83
N MET A 19 -14.89 6.42 -27.34
CA MET A 19 -13.61 6.77 -27.96
C MET A 19 -13.47 6.16 -29.36
N LYS A 20 -13.03 6.97 -30.33
CA LYS A 20 -12.82 6.57 -31.72
C LYS A 20 -11.36 6.78 -32.11
N THR A 21 -10.76 5.79 -32.76
CA THR A 21 -9.40 5.90 -33.30
C THR A 21 -9.36 6.89 -34.45
N ARG A 22 -8.47 7.88 -34.36
CA ARG A 22 -8.21 8.88 -35.40
C ARG A 22 -6.74 9.25 -35.41
N LEU A 23 -6.25 9.71 -36.56
CA LEU A 23 -4.95 10.36 -36.63
C LEU A 23 -5.04 11.71 -35.90
N VAL A 24 -4.18 11.88 -34.90
CA VAL A 24 -4.11 13.06 -34.06
C VAL A 24 -2.64 13.39 -33.81
N ASP A 25 -2.33 14.69 -33.73
CA ASP A 25 -1.04 15.14 -33.26
C ASP A 25 -1.06 15.17 -31.72
N VAL A 26 -0.16 14.43 -31.09
CA VAL A 26 -0.12 14.25 -29.63
C VAL A 26 1.23 14.72 -29.12
N THR A 27 1.20 15.75 -28.28
CA THR A 27 2.36 16.22 -27.54
C THR A 27 2.17 15.87 -26.06
N LEU A 28 2.98 14.93 -25.56
CA LEU A 28 2.98 14.52 -24.17
C LEU A 28 4.36 14.81 -23.56
N PRO A 29 4.44 15.59 -22.47
CA PRO A 29 5.72 15.85 -21.82
C PRO A 29 6.24 14.60 -21.11
N MET A 30 7.55 14.41 -21.14
CA MET A 30 8.22 13.44 -20.27
C MET A 30 8.23 13.97 -18.84
N PHE A 31 7.82 13.13 -17.89
CA PHE A 31 7.85 13.48 -16.48
C PHE A 31 8.04 12.24 -15.61
N GLU A 32 8.47 12.50 -14.38
CA GLU A 32 8.54 11.52 -13.31
C GLU A 32 7.81 12.09 -12.10
N ILE A 33 6.80 11.36 -11.62
CA ILE A 33 6.04 11.71 -10.42
C ILE A 33 6.29 10.61 -9.40
N SER A 34 6.85 11.00 -8.25
CA SER A 34 6.92 10.14 -7.07
C SER A 34 5.93 10.63 -6.03
N PHE A 35 5.19 9.69 -5.48
CA PHE A 35 4.16 9.93 -4.50
C PHE A 35 4.43 9.03 -3.29
N SER A 36 4.52 9.62 -2.10
CA SER A 36 4.66 8.88 -0.86
C SER A 36 3.62 9.35 0.14
N TRP A 37 2.75 8.42 0.53
CA TRP A 37 1.71 8.61 1.53
C TRP A 37 2.12 7.86 2.79
N SER A 38 2.59 8.58 3.80
CA SER A 38 3.03 7.97 5.05
C SER A 38 1.85 7.62 5.97
N ASP A 39 0.82 8.47 6.06
CA ASP A 39 -0.31 8.33 6.99
C ASP A 39 -1.65 8.05 6.29
N LEU A 40 -1.69 7.00 5.45
CA LEU A 40 -2.91 6.64 4.69
C LEU A 40 -4.07 6.23 5.61
N ASN A 41 -3.76 5.80 6.83
CA ASN A 41 -4.73 5.44 7.87
C ASN A 41 -5.77 6.54 8.11
N ARG A 42 -5.37 7.81 8.07
CA ARG A 42 -6.26 8.94 8.36
C ARG A 42 -7.35 9.04 7.31
N ASP A 43 -6.98 8.91 6.04
CA ASP A 43 -7.91 9.04 4.93
C ASP A 43 -8.78 7.80 4.77
N LEU A 44 -8.22 6.60 5.00
CA LEU A 44 -9.03 5.37 5.12
C LEU A 44 -10.05 5.46 6.26
N SER A 45 -9.67 6.03 7.40
CA SER A 45 -10.60 6.26 8.51
C SER A 45 -11.70 7.24 8.14
N ARG A 46 -11.38 8.32 7.39
CA ARG A 46 -12.36 9.27 6.86
C ARG A 46 -13.32 8.63 5.83
N LEU A 47 -12.85 7.64 5.10
CA LEU A 47 -13.65 6.83 4.17
C LEU A 47 -14.49 5.75 4.89
N GLY A 48 -14.40 5.64 6.22
CA GLY A 48 -15.19 4.71 7.04
C GLY A 48 -14.44 3.44 7.46
N LEU A 49 -13.19 3.24 7.03
CA LEU A 49 -12.35 2.09 7.41
C LEU A 49 -11.54 2.41 8.67
N SER A 50 -12.19 2.39 9.84
CA SER A 50 -11.54 2.67 11.13
C SER A 50 -11.24 1.42 11.97
N LEU A 51 -12.04 0.35 11.82
CA LEU A 51 -11.93 -0.87 12.62
C LEU A 51 -10.56 -1.54 12.60
N PRO A 52 -9.86 -1.67 11.44
CA PRO A 52 -8.55 -2.32 11.40
C PRO A 52 -7.45 -1.56 12.17
N PHE A 53 -7.66 -0.27 12.43
CA PHE A 53 -6.72 0.61 13.13
C PHE A 53 -7.02 0.71 14.64
N SER A 54 -8.20 0.26 15.08
CA SER A 54 -8.58 0.27 16.48
C SER A 54 -7.93 -0.89 17.23
N ARG A 55 -7.30 -0.61 18.37
CA ARG A 55 -6.67 -1.65 19.19
C ARG A 55 -7.67 -2.64 19.78
N ASP A 56 -8.89 -2.17 20.04
CA ASP A 56 -9.92 -2.94 20.76
C ASP A 56 -10.90 -3.62 19.79
N ALA A 57 -11.13 -3.02 18.62
CA ALA A 57 -12.09 -3.51 17.64
C ALA A 57 -11.46 -4.19 16.41
N ALA A 58 -10.13 -4.16 16.26
CA ALA A 58 -9.47 -4.81 15.13
C ALA A 58 -9.60 -6.34 15.21
N HIS A 59 -10.25 -6.91 14.20
CA HIS A 59 -10.44 -8.35 14.07
C HIS A 59 -9.58 -8.91 12.93
N LEU A 60 -8.25 -8.95 13.13
CA LEU A 60 -7.28 -9.44 12.15
C LEU A 60 -6.74 -10.84 12.49
N ARG A 61 -7.59 -11.69 13.07
CA ARG A 61 -7.20 -13.03 13.57
C ARG A 61 -6.74 -13.98 12.46
N GLY A 62 -7.34 -13.90 11.27
CA GLY A 62 -6.98 -14.71 10.11
C GLY A 62 -5.67 -14.33 9.41
N MET A 63 -5.00 -13.25 9.86
CA MET A 63 -3.69 -12.84 9.34
C MET A 63 -2.50 -13.44 10.12
N MET A 64 -2.78 -14.16 11.22
CA MET A 64 -1.75 -14.87 11.99
C MET A 64 -1.85 -16.36 11.66
N CYS A 65 -0.75 -16.97 11.24
CA CYS A 65 -0.64 -18.42 11.31
C CYS A 65 -0.73 -18.82 12.79
N GLU A 66 -1.50 -19.86 13.09
CA GLU A 66 -1.50 -20.42 14.44
C GLU A 66 -0.09 -20.91 14.74
N VAL A 67 0.59 -20.22 15.66
CA VAL A 67 1.80 -20.79 16.26
C VAL A 67 1.26 -21.87 17.19
N VAL A 68 1.23 -23.10 16.69
CA VAL A 68 1.09 -24.28 17.54
C VAL A 68 2.43 -24.38 18.25
N ASP A 69 2.53 -23.75 19.41
CA ASP A 69 3.60 -24.06 20.36
C ASP A 69 3.16 -25.36 21.02
N ASP A 70 3.85 -26.46 20.69
CA ASP A 70 3.66 -27.76 21.31
C ASP A 70 4.11 -27.69 22.78
N GLY A 71 3.23 -27.20 23.66
CA GLY A 71 3.34 -27.33 25.10
C GLY A 71 3.43 -26.01 25.87
N ASP A 72 2.28 -25.45 26.25
CA ASP A 72 2.00 -25.05 27.63
C ASP A 72 0.50 -24.74 27.80
N ASP A 73 -0.11 -25.24 28.88
CA ASP A 73 -1.55 -25.14 29.21
C ASP A 73 -1.95 -23.74 29.73
N ASP A 74 -1.64 -22.68 28.97
CA ASP A 74 -2.27 -21.38 29.14
C ASP A 74 -2.83 -20.96 27.78
N ALA A 75 -4.16 -21.00 27.66
CA ALA A 75 -4.92 -20.74 26.46
C ALA A 75 -4.41 -19.48 25.75
N SER A 76 -3.50 -19.68 24.79
CA SER A 76 -2.81 -18.69 23.97
C SER A 76 -3.66 -17.44 23.84
N ALA A 77 -3.37 -16.45 24.69
CA ALA A 77 -4.02 -15.16 24.67
C ALA A 77 -3.64 -14.52 23.34
N ARG A 78 -4.42 -14.84 22.30
CA ARG A 78 -4.30 -14.31 20.94
C ARG A 78 -4.35 -12.79 21.06
N ARG A 79 -3.16 -12.18 21.12
CA ARG A 79 -3.02 -10.75 21.34
C ARG A 79 -3.76 -10.04 20.22
N PRO A 80 -4.65 -9.08 20.52
CA PRO A 80 -5.42 -8.38 19.50
C PRO A 80 -4.46 -7.72 18.50
N THR A 81 -4.62 -8.07 17.23
CA THR A 81 -3.78 -7.59 16.13
C THR A 81 -4.46 -6.42 15.45
N PHE A 82 -3.81 -5.25 15.46
CA PHE A 82 -4.29 -4.04 14.79
C PHE A 82 -3.24 -3.51 13.81
N LEU A 83 -3.65 -2.65 12.88
CA LEU A 83 -2.78 -1.94 11.97
C LEU A 83 -2.33 -0.63 12.61
N SER A 84 -1.02 -0.43 12.77
CA SER A 84 -0.49 0.84 13.30
C SER A 84 -0.26 1.89 12.22
N LYS A 85 0.24 1.50 11.04
CA LYS A 85 0.56 2.43 9.94
C LYS A 85 0.46 1.75 8.59
N VAL A 86 -0.14 2.44 7.62
CA VAL A 86 -0.16 2.07 6.21
C VAL A 86 0.57 3.15 5.44
N ALA A 87 1.70 2.76 4.85
CA ALA A 87 2.48 3.59 3.96
C ALA A 87 2.28 3.10 2.52
N HIS A 88 2.05 4.03 1.61
CA HIS A 88 1.90 3.76 0.18
C HIS A 88 2.86 4.65 -0.61
N MET A 89 3.65 4.06 -1.50
CA MET A 89 4.55 4.78 -2.38
C MET A 89 4.26 4.37 -3.82
N ALA A 90 4.08 5.34 -4.70
CA ALA A 90 3.86 5.13 -6.12
C ALA A 90 4.81 6.01 -6.91
N VAL A 91 5.44 5.46 -7.94
CA VAL A 91 6.31 6.18 -8.86
C VAL A 91 5.81 5.93 -10.27
N VAL A 92 5.55 7.00 -11.01
CA VAL A 92 5.12 6.98 -12.40
C VAL A 92 6.14 7.73 -13.23
N LYS A 93 6.75 7.02 -14.19
CA LYS A 93 7.70 7.59 -15.14
C LYS A 93 7.16 7.42 -16.55
N VAL A 94 6.98 8.55 -17.24
CA VAL A 94 6.51 8.58 -18.63
C VAL A 94 7.69 9.01 -19.52
N ASN A 95 8.07 8.11 -20.43
CA ASN A 95 9.12 8.35 -21.41
C ASN A 95 8.68 7.90 -22.82
N GLU A 96 9.51 8.17 -23.83
CA GLU A 96 9.23 7.82 -25.24
C GLU A 96 9.25 6.30 -25.50
N ALA A 97 9.95 5.52 -24.67
CA ALA A 97 9.99 4.07 -24.75
C ALA A 97 8.76 3.39 -24.11
N GLY A 98 8.02 4.08 -23.25
CA GLY A 98 6.84 3.59 -22.56
C GLY A 98 6.62 4.20 -21.17
N THR A 99 5.59 3.71 -20.46
CA THR A 99 5.32 4.10 -19.07
C THR A 99 5.79 2.99 -18.13
N GLU A 100 6.74 3.29 -17.25
CA GLU A 100 7.15 2.41 -16.16
C GLU A 100 6.45 2.86 -14.87
N ALA A 101 5.58 2.02 -14.32
CA ALA A 101 4.82 2.29 -13.10
C ALA A 101 5.21 1.29 -12.00
N ALA A 102 5.68 1.79 -10.86
CA ALA A 102 6.04 0.98 -9.70
C ALA A 102 5.26 1.43 -8.46
N VAL A 103 4.57 0.50 -7.80
CA VAL A 103 3.72 0.77 -6.62
C VAL A 103 4.12 -0.16 -5.49
N VAL A 104 4.42 0.40 -4.32
CA VAL A 104 4.78 -0.32 -3.09
C VAL A 104 3.85 0.09 -1.96
N THR A 105 3.03 -0.85 -1.47
CA THR A 105 2.17 -0.65 -0.30
C THR A 105 2.71 -1.47 0.86
N ALA A 106 3.06 -0.81 1.97
CA ALA A 106 3.65 -1.45 3.15
C ALA A 106 2.83 -1.12 4.41
N GLY A 107 2.33 -2.16 5.08
CA GLY A 107 1.71 -2.05 6.41
C GLY A 107 2.73 -2.37 7.50
N ARG A 108 2.97 -1.45 8.44
CA ARG A 108 3.84 -1.68 9.60
C ARG A 108 3.00 -2.03 10.83
N ARG A 109 3.37 -3.10 11.54
CA ARG A 109 2.87 -3.43 12.90
C ARG A 109 3.87 -3.00 13.98
N LEU A 110 3.38 -2.56 15.12
CA LEU A 110 4.17 -2.40 16.34
C LEU A 110 4.24 -3.75 17.08
N LYS A 111 5.45 -4.25 17.34
CA LYS A 111 5.68 -5.41 18.23
C LYS A 111 5.55 -4.96 19.70
N PRO A 112 5.19 -5.86 20.63
CA PRO A 112 5.20 -5.58 22.06
C PRO A 112 6.59 -5.13 22.53
N TRP A 113 6.63 -4.25 23.54
CA TRP A 113 7.80 -3.54 24.11
C TRP A 113 8.97 -4.42 24.59
N SER A 114 8.87 -5.74 24.54
CA SER A 114 9.87 -6.67 25.09
C SER A 114 11.02 -7.01 24.15
N SER A 115 11.28 -6.23 23.10
CA SER A 115 12.44 -6.46 22.21
C SER A 115 13.15 -5.14 21.91
N PRO A 116 14.47 -5.03 22.16
CA PRO A 116 15.24 -3.84 21.82
C PRO A 116 15.19 -3.59 20.31
N PRO A 117 15.26 -2.33 19.86
CA PRO A 117 15.10 -1.99 18.46
C PRO A 117 16.26 -2.52 17.62
N THR A 118 16.02 -3.53 16.80
CA THR A 118 16.89 -3.84 15.66
C THR A 118 16.55 -2.91 14.51
N ILE A 119 17.41 -1.91 14.32
CA ILE A 119 17.46 -1.12 13.07
C ILE A 119 17.86 -2.11 11.97
N PRO A 120 17.06 -2.31 10.91
CA PRO A 120 17.52 -3.12 9.78
C PRO A 120 18.68 -2.39 9.10
N SER A 121 19.83 -3.06 9.06
CA SER A 121 21.00 -2.63 8.30
C SER A 121 20.62 -2.47 6.82
N PRO A 122 21.07 -1.42 6.12
CA PRO A 122 20.91 -1.32 4.69
C PRO A 122 21.58 -2.51 4.01
N CYS A 123 20.85 -3.17 3.11
CA CYS A 123 21.30 -4.33 2.34
C CYS A 123 22.62 -4.02 1.61
N SER A 124 23.72 -4.64 2.04
CA SER A 124 25.09 -4.36 1.58
C SER A 124 25.50 -5.16 0.33
N SER A 125 24.61 -5.32 -0.65
CA SER A 125 24.92 -6.05 -1.88
C SER A 125 24.67 -5.21 -3.13
N TRP A 126 25.40 -4.10 -3.25
CA TRP A 126 25.62 -3.35 -4.50
C TRP A 126 27.10 -3.30 -4.88
N ARG A 127 27.82 -4.41 -4.64
CA ARG A 127 29.14 -4.65 -5.21
C ARG A 127 29.27 -6.13 -5.48
N SER A 128 29.02 -6.55 -6.71
CA SER A 128 29.69 -7.65 -7.41
C SER A 128 29.07 -7.87 -8.79
N CYS A 129 29.45 -7.04 -9.75
CA CYS A 129 29.50 -7.43 -11.16
C CYS A 129 30.97 -7.30 -11.58
N PRO A 130 31.70 -8.39 -11.90
CA PRO A 130 32.88 -8.30 -12.74
C PRO A 130 32.46 -8.33 -14.22
N GLY A 131 33.23 -7.60 -15.03
CA GLY A 131 32.98 -7.30 -16.44
C GLY A 131 33.20 -8.43 -17.42
#